data_AF-A0A259EF85-F1
#
_entry.id   AF-A0A259EF85-F1
#
_cell.length_a   1.000
_cell.length_b   1.000
_cell.length_c   1.000
_cell.angle_alpha   90.00
_cell.angle_beta   90.00
_cell.angle_gamma   90.00
#
_symmetry.space_group_name_H-M   'P 1'
#
loop_
_entity.id
_entity.type
_entity.pdbx_description
1 polymer ?
#
loop_
_entity_poly.entity_id
_entity_poly.type
_entity_poly.pdbx_seq_one_letter_code
_entity_poly.pdbx_strand_id
1 'polypeptide(L)'
;MPAFTLYETDWACDAARLGAVRRAVFIEEQGVPEALEWDEHDAVSLHVLATTLDGTPIGCARLLPDGHMGRMAVLPAWRGCGIGQALLAAILGAAQARGLGMLDVPPI
;
A
#
# COMPACT_ATOMS: atom_id res chain seq x y z
N MET A 1 -18.98 -9.58 2.88
CA MET A 1 -17.75 -8.76 2.88
C MET A 1 -18.03 -7.52 2.06
N PRO A 2 -17.63 -6.31 2.50
CA PRO A 2 -17.87 -5.12 1.69
C PRO A 2 -17.08 -5.21 0.38
N ALA A 3 -17.67 -4.75 -0.71
CA ALA A 3 -17.02 -4.75 -2.02
C ALA A 3 -15.95 -3.65 -2.08
N PHE A 4 -14.78 -4.00 -2.60
CA PHE A 4 -13.68 -3.09 -2.85
C PHE A 4 -12.99 -3.44 -4.17
N THR A 5 -12.22 -2.50 -4.70
CA THR A 5 -11.44 -2.65 -5.91
C THR A 5 -9.96 -2.37 -5.60
N LEU A 6 -9.06 -3.04 -6.32
CA LEU A 6 -7.64 -2.75 -6.29
C LEU A 6 -7.17 -2.32 -7.68
N TYR A 7 -6.20 -1.42 -7.72
CA TYR A 7 -5.48 -1.10 -8.95
C TYR A 7 -4.03 -0.72 -8.65
N GLU A 8 -3.13 -1.04 -9.59
CA GLU A 8 -1.76 -0.53 -9.60
C GLU A 8 -1.77 0.95 -9.95
N THR A 9 -0.94 1.74 -9.25
CA THR A 9 -0.74 3.17 -9.48
C THR A 9 0.69 3.56 -9.11
N ASP A 10 1.02 4.83 -9.26
CA ASP A 10 2.27 5.43 -8.83
C ASP A 10 2.03 6.68 -7.98
N TRP A 11 3.12 7.21 -7.44
CA TRP A 11 3.03 8.42 -6.62
C TRP A 11 2.61 9.66 -7.42
N ALA A 12 3.01 9.76 -8.69
CA ALA A 12 2.66 10.93 -9.52
C ALA A 12 1.15 11.02 -9.77
N CYS A 13 0.46 9.88 -9.87
CA CYS A 13 -0.97 9.82 -10.14
C CYS A 13 -1.83 9.90 -8.86
N ASP A 14 -1.43 9.23 -7.77
CA ASP A 14 -2.29 9.03 -6.60
C ASP A 14 -1.67 9.42 -5.25
N ALA A 15 -0.61 10.26 -5.22
CA ALA A 15 0.05 10.70 -3.97
C ALA A 15 -0.92 11.15 -2.87
N ALA A 16 -1.95 11.92 -3.21
CA ALA A 16 -2.92 12.41 -2.23
C ALA A 16 -3.72 11.27 -1.59
N ARG A 17 -4.10 10.25 -2.37
CA ARG A 17 -4.89 9.10 -1.91
C ARG A 17 -4.04 8.10 -1.14
N LEU A 18 -2.86 7.78 -1.66
CA LEU A 18 -1.86 6.97 -0.96
C LEU A 18 -1.48 7.62 0.38
N GLY A 19 -1.20 8.92 0.35
CA GLY A 19 -0.85 9.71 1.51
C GLY A 19 -1.95 9.75 2.57
N ALA A 20 -3.23 9.86 2.18
CA ALA A 20 -4.34 9.84 3.12
C ALA A 20 -4.40 8.54 3.94
N VAL A 21 -4.24 7.37 3.30
CA VAL A 21 -4.23 6.07 3.99
C VAL A 21 -3.01 5.94 4.90
N ARG A 22 -1.81 6.24 4.36
CA ARG A 22 -0.54 6.13 5.08
C ARG A 22 -0.49 7.04 6.30
N ARG A 23 -0.99 8.27 6.17
CA ARG A 23 -1.09 9.21 7.29
C ARG A 23 -1.99 8.69 8.40
N ALA A 24 -3.20 8.26 8.05
CA ALA A 24 -4.16 7.77 9.03
C ALA A 24 -3.61 6.57 9.83
N VAL A 25 -2.89 5.66 9.17
CA VAL A 25 -2.38 4.43 9.79
C VAL A 25 -1.01 4.63 10.45
N PHE A 26 -0.01 5.12 9.72
CA PHE A 26 1.36 5.20 10.24
C PHE A 26 1.55 6.39 11.16
N ILE A 27 1.05 7.57 10.79
CA ILE A 27 1.28 8.80 11.56
C ILE A 27 0.27 8.92 12.71
N GLU A 28 -1.03 8.92 12.39
CA GLU A 28 -2.08 9.22 13.37
C GLU A 28 -2.32 8.06 14.34
N GLU A 29 -2.36 6.82 13.85
CA GLU A 29 -2.61 5.64 14.68
C GLU A 29 -1.34 5.06 15.31
N GLN A 30 -0.28 4.85 14.52
CA GLN A 30 0.95 4.22 15.02
C GLN A 30 1.99 5.21 15.57
N GLY A 31 1.79 6.52 15.39
CA GLY A 31 2.68 7.54 15.94
C GLY A 31 4.03 7.65 15.24
N VAL A 32 4.14 7.16 13.99
CA VAL A 32 5.35 7.35 13.17
C VAL A 32 5.53 8.86 12.93
N PRO A 33 6.70 9.44 13.25
CA PRO A 33 6.98 10.83 12.93
C PRO A 33 6.78 11.10 11.43
N GLU A 34 6.02 12.14 11.10
CA GLU A 34 5.68 12.46 9.71
C GLU A 34 6.90 12.59 8.80
N ALA A 35 8.00 13.16 9.32
CA ALA A 35 9.25 13.32 8.58
C ALA A 35 9.93 12.00 8.17
N LEU A 36 9.51 10.86 8.75
CA LEU A 36 10.04 9.53 8.44
C LEU A 36 9.12 8.71 7.52
N GLU A 37 7.87 9.14 7.34
CA GLU A 37 6.88 8.35 6.60
C GLU A 37 7.12 8.43 5.09
N TRP A 38 7.44 9.62 4.60
CA TRP A 38 7.66 9.92 3.19
C TRP A 38 9.15 9.78 2.85
N ASP A 39 9.49 9.11 1.76
CA ASP A 39 10.89 8.89 1.34
C ASP A 39 11.07 9.10 -0.18
N GLU A 40 12.32 9.20 -0.65
CA GLU A 40 12.60 9.37 -2.08
C GLU A 40 12.14 8.18 -2.94
N HIS A 41 11.93 7.01 -2.33
CA HIS A 41 11.52 5.81 -3.05
C HIS A 41 10.06 5.87 -3.47
N ASP A 42 9.23 6.70 -2.83
CA ASP A 42 7.82 6.86 -3.18
C ASP A 42 7.63 7.17 -4.67
N ALA A 43 8.49 8.04 -5.24
CA ALA A 43 8.40 8.46 -6.63
C ALA A 43 8.75 7.37 -7.66
N VAL A 44 9.56 6.38 -7.29
CA VAL A 44 10.05 5.32 -8.19
C VAL A 44 9.39 3.97 -7.96
N SER A 45 8.53 3.88 -6.95
CA SER A 45 7.88 2.63 -6.57
C SER A 45 6.58 2.41 -7.31
N LEU A 46 6.24 1.14 -7.49
CA LEU A 46 4.87 0.76 -7.76
C LEU A 46 4.07 0.83 -6.46
N HIS A 47 2.85 1.32 -6.56
CA HIS A 47 1.89 1.30 -5.47
C HIS A 47 0.64 0.53 -5.89
N VAL A 48 -0.05 -0.05 -4.92
CA VAL A 48 -1.38 -0.61 -5.12
C VAL A 48 -2.31 0.11 -4.15
N LEU A 49 -3.43 0.60 -4.65
CA LEU A 49 -4.46 1.23 -3.84
C LEU A 49 -5.70 0.34 -3.79
N ALA A 50 -6.26 0.17 -2.59
CA ALA A 50 -7.58 -0.41 -2.39
C ALA A 50 -8.59 0.72 -2.17
N THR A 51 -9.70 0.68 -2.91
CA THR A 51 -10.79 1.65 -2.78
C THR A 51 -12.14 0.96 -2.59
N THR A 52 -13.06 1.64 -1.94
CA THR A 52 -14.49 1.35 -2.04
C THR A 52 -14.99 1.56 -3.49
N LEU A 53 -16.22 1.13 -3.76
CA LEU A 53 -16.86 1.33 -5.07
C LEU A 53 -17.09 2.81 -5.43
N ASP A 54 -17.19 3.69 -4.43
CA ASP A 54 -17.28 5.15 -4.63
C ASP A 54 -15.90 5.83 -4.77
N GLY A 55 -14.82 5.05 -4.76
CA GLY A 55 -13.45 5.55 -4.97
C GLY A 55 -12.75 6.07 -3.72
N THR A 56 -13.34 5.90 -2.53
CA THR A 56 -12.70 6.25 -1.25
C THR A 56 -11.51 5.31 -0.98
N PRO A 57 -10.30 5.82 -0.72
CA PRO A 57 -9.14 4.98 -0.44
C PRO A 57 -9.23 4.37 0.96
N ILE A 58 -9.03 3.05 1.05
CA ILE A 58 -9.19 2.27 2.29
C ILE A 58 -7.98 1.39 2.63
N GLY A 59 -7.04 1.25 1.69
CA GLY A 59 -5.79 0.56 1.92
C GLY A 59 -4.76 0.86 0.83
N CYS A 60 -3.49 0.60 1.11
CA CYS A 60 -2.40 0.73 0.15
C CYS A 60 -1.27 -0.27 0.42
N ALA A 61 -0.41 -0.48 -0.57
CA ALA A 61 0.87 -1.16 -0.44
C ALA A 61 1.87 -0.64 -1.47
N ARG A 62 3.17 -0.80 -1.21
CA ARG A 62 4.27 -0.35 -2.06
C ARG A 62 5.18 -1.52 -2.42
N LEU A 63 5.65 -1.52 -3.66
CA LEU A 63 6.72 -2.40 -4.18
C LEU A 63 7.86 -1.53 -4.73
N LEU A 64 9.03 -1.66 -4.12
CA LEU A 64 10.26 -1.01 -4.57
C LEU A 64 10.79 -1.67 -5.85
N PRO A 65 11.56 -0.95 -6.70
CA PRO A 65 12.17 -1.50 -7.91
C PRO A 65 13.11 -2.69 -7.68
N ASP A 66 13.67 -2.81 -6.47
CA ASP A 66 14.56 -3.90 -6.06
C ASP A 66 13.81 -5.13 -5.50
N GLY A 67 12.48 -5.08 -5.43
CA GLY A 67 11.63 -6.17 -4.97
C GLY A 67 11.20 -6.09 -3.51
N HIS A 68 11.68 -5.12 -2.73
CA HIS A 68 11.22 -4.94 -1.36
C HIS A 68 9.80 -4.40 -1.30
N MET A 69 8.96 -5.00 -0.45
CA MET A 69 7.60 -4.55 -0.21
C MET A 69 7.50 -3.72 1.08
N GLY A 70 6.60 -2.75 1.11
CA GLY A 70 6.44 -1.89 2.27
C GLY A 70 5.19 -1.02 2.22
N ARG A 71 5.07 -0.11 3.21
CA ARG A 71 3.96 0.85 3.33
C ARG A 71 2.57 0.20 3.16
N MET A 72 2.42 -1.03 3.63
CA MET A 72 1.16 -1.75 3.59
C MET A 72 0.27 -1.29 4.74
N ALA A 73 -0.87 -0.71 4.42
CA ALA A 73 -1.77 -0.12 5.39
C ALA A 73 -3.23 -0.39 5.00
N VAL A 74 -4.08 -0.61 5.99
CA VAL A 74 -5.54 -0.69 5.84
C VAL A 74 -6.18 0.11 6.97
N LEU A 75 -7.11 0.99 6.63
CA LEU A 75 -7.82 1.82 7.60
C LEU A 75 -8.52 0.93 8.65
N PRO A 76 -8.51 1.29 9.95
CA PRO A 76 -9.07 0.48 11.03
C PRO A 76 -10.48 -0.07 10.77
N ALA A 77 -11.38 0.77 10.24
CA ALA A 77 -12.77 0.42 9.94
C ALA A 77 -12.93 -0.67 8.87
N TRP A 78 -11.87 -0.94 8.09
CA TRP A 78 -11.86 -1.87 6.96
C TRP A 78 -11.01 -3.12 7.22
N ARG A 79 -10.43 -3.25 8.41
CA ARG A 79 -9.70 -4.45 8.84
C ARG A 79 -10.66 -5.64 8.98
N GLY A 80 -10.12 -6.85 8.85
CA GLY A 80 -10.93 -8.09 8.85
C GLY A 80 -11.76 -8.30 7.58
N CYS A 81 -11.71 -7.40 6.59
CA CYS A 81 -12.45 -7.51 5.34
C CYS A 81 -11.66 -8.17 4.19
N GLY A 82 -10.48 -8.75 4.47
CA GLY A 82 -9.63 -9.40 3.46
C GLY A 82 -8.78 -8.46 2.60
N ILE A 83 -8.85 -7.14 2.80
CA ILE A 83 -8.12 -6.14 1.99
C ILE A 83 -6.60 -6.32 2.10
N GLY A 84 -6.07 -6.55 3.30
CA GLY A 84 -4.62 -6.76 3.47
C GLY A 84 -4.10 -7.97 2.70
N GLN A 85 -4.85 -9.07 2.68
CA GLN A 85 -4.50 -10.27 1.89
C GLN A 85 -4.56 -9.97 0.39
N ALA A 86 -5.57 -9.21 -0.06
CA ALA A 86 -5.68 -8.83 -1.46
C ALA A 86 -4.55 -7.89 -1.92
N LEU A 87 -4.16 -6.92 -1.08
CA LEU A 87 -3.02 -6.04 -1.33
C LEU A 87 -1.71 -6.82 -1.42
N LEU A 88 -1.48 -7.74 -0.48
CA LEU A 88 -0.32 -8.62 -0.51
C LEU A 88 -0.26 -9.45 -1.79
N ALA A 89 -1.38 -10.10 -2.16
CA ALA A 89 -1.47 -10.88 -3.38
C ALA A 89 -1.19 -10.04 -4.64
N ALA A 90 -1.69 -8.80 -4.69
CA ALA A 90 -1.44 -7.88 -5.79
C ALA A 90 0.04 -7.50 -5.90
N ILE A 91 0.71 -7.19 -4.78
CA ILE A 91 2.14 -6.87 -4.75
C ILE A 91 2.99 -8.08 -5.18
N LEU A 92 2.66 -9.27 -4.69
CA LEU A 92 3.36 -10.50 -5.09
C LEU A 92 3.21 -10.79 -6.60
N GLY A 93 2.00 -10.61 -7.14
CA GLY A 93 1.77 -10.72 -8.58
C GLY A 93 2.55 -9.69 -9.38
N ALA A 94 2.59 -8.44 -8.92
CA ALA A 94 3.34 -7.35 -9.54
C ALA A 94 4.85 -7.60 -9.53
N ALA A 95 5.40 -8.13 -8.44
CA ALA A 95 6.80 -8.50 -8.31
C ALA A 95 7.16 -9.66 -9.24
N GLN A 96 6.34 -10.71 -9.27
CA GLN A 96 6.54 -11.86 -10.15
C GLN A 96 6.50 -11.45 -11.63
N ALA A 97 5.53 -10.63 -12.04
CA ALA A 97 5.41 -10.12 -13.40
C ALA A 97 6.64 -9.30 -13.85
N ARG A 98 7.37 -8.72 -12.90
CA ARG A 98 8.59 -7.92 -13.12
C ARG A 98 9.87 -8.74 -12.93
N GLY A 99 9.77 -10.04 -12.68
CA GLY A 99 10.91 -10.94 -12.49
C GLY A 99 11.69 -10.66 -11.18
N LEU A 100 11.07 -9.98 -10.22
CA LEU A 100 11.69 -9.64 -8.94
C LEU A 100 11.55 -10.83 -7.97
N GLY A 101 12.68 -11.38 -7.54
CA GLY A 101 12.72 -12.28 -6.39
C GLY A 101 12.55 -11.45 -5.12
N MET A 102 11.43 -11.62 -4.41
CA MET A 102 11.11 -10.81 -3.24
C MET A 102 12.17 -11.03 -2.15
N LEU A 103 12.88 -9.96 -1.79
CA LEU A 103 13.79 -9.92 -0.66
C LEU A 103 13.00 -9.39 0.55
N ASP A 104 12.94 -10.22 1.59
CA ASP A 104 12.39 -9.96 2.93
C ASP A 104 10.90 -9.55 3.04
N VAL A 105 10.07 -10.51 3.46
CA VAL A 105 8.86 -10.21 4.26
C VAL A 105 9.34 -10.14 5.73
N PRO A 106 9.28 -8.99 6.41
CA PRO A 106 9.60 -8.97 7.83
C PRO A 106 8.63 -9.90 8.58
N PRO A 107 9.10 -10.63 9.61
CA PRO A 107 8.22 -11.49 10.41
C PRO A 107 7.12 -10.62 11.04
N ILE A 108 5.88 -11.05 10.83
CA ILE A 108 4.66 -10.49 11.46
C ILE A 108 4.68 -10.64 12.97
#